data_AF-A0A373DI87-F1
#
_entry.id   AF-A0A373DI87-F1
#
_cell.length_a   1.000
_cell.length_b   1.000
_cell.length_c   1.000
_cell.angle_alpha   90.00
_cell.angle_beta   90.00
_cell.angle_gamma   90.00
#
_symmetry.space_group_name_H-M   'P 1'
#
loop_
_entity.id
_entity.type
_entity.pdbx_description
1 polymer ?
#
loop_
_entity_poly.entity_id
_entity_poly.type
_entity_poly.pdbx_seq_one_letter_code
_entity_poly.pdbx_strand_id
1 'polypeptide(L)'
;MRHHNSRSAQLASAALLLVLLTSCTPEKAAEPTPSPSATESPALPPTDHEHPVDDAEIPAVPEAGAQSQDDAIAAATKVMETFARPQLSDDNWWRDMLPLLSQQGAHAYEGTDPTLIPVTQVTGAGKILEGSTEVLLIVRIPTDNGPYNITLTRPDTSSPWLAERIRPAEG
;
A
#
# COMPACT_ATOMS: atom_id res chain seq x y z
N MET A 1 -46.33 18.13 -21.05
CA MET A 1 -46.14 19.59 -21.22
C MET A 1 -45.62 20.14 -19.90
N ARG A 2 -44.52 20.89 -19.79
CA ARG A 2 -43.67 21.56 -20.80
C ARG A 2 -42.17 21.27 -20.56
N HIS A 3 -41.38 21.35 -21.62
CA HIS A 3 -39.90 21.28 -21.62
C HIS A 3 -39.24 22.66 -21.35
N HIS A 4 -37.90 22.65 -21.27
CA HIS A 4 -36.89 23.75 -21.33
C HIS A 4 -36.30 24.18 -19.97
N ASN A 5 -35.00 24.48 -19.81
CA ASN A 5 -33.83 24.57 -20.74
C ASN A 5 -32.66 23.71 -20.17
N SER A 6 -31.72 23.08 -20.89
CA SER A 6 -31.17 23.19 -22.26
C SER A 6 -29.98 24.17 -22.47
N ARG A 7 -28.80 23.57 -22.72
CA ARG A 7 -27.58 24.06 -23.43
C ARG A 7 -26.60 25.03 -22.75
N SER A 8 -25.32 24.63 -22.79
CA SER A 8 -24.29 25.29 -23.62
C SER A 8 -23.15 24.30 -23.94
N ALA A 9 -22.48 24.47 -25.08
CA ALA A 9 -21.45 23.56 -25.60
C ALA A 9 -20.40 24.33 -26.42
N GLN A 10 -19.23 23.72 -26.66
CA GLN A 10 -18.09 24.25 -27.47
C GLN A 10 -17.37 25.44 -26.78
N LEU A 11 -16.10 25.84 -27.02
CA LEU A 11 -15.04 25.65 -28.04
C LEU A 11 -13.66 25.64 -27.31
N ALA A 12 -12.46 25.42 -27.88
CA ALA A 12 -11.92 24.62 -29.00
C ALA A 12 -10.36 24.76 -29.04
N SER A 13 -9.66 23.96 -29.87
CA SER A 13 -8.23 24.11 -30.28
C SER A 13 -7.14 23.84 -29.22
N ALA A 14 -6.23 22.86 -29.34
CA ALA A 14 -5.21 22.58 -30.37
C ALA A 14 -3.95 23.47 -30.30
N ALA A 15 -2.83 22.89 -29.84
CA ALA A 15 -1.46 23.34 -30.13
C ALA A 15 -0.48 22.14 -30.09
N LEU A 16 0.43 22.07 -31.06
CA LEU A 16 1.34 20.97 -31.35
C LEU A 16 2.77 21.38 -30.97
N LEU A 17 3.52 20.52 -30.25
CA LEU A 17 4.98 20.65 -30.11
C LEU A 17 5.68 19.29 -30.23
N LEU A 18 6.10 18.97 -31.46
CA LEU A 18 7.10 17.94 -31.74
C LEU A 18 8.49 18.56 -31.60
N VAL A 19 9.32 18.01 -30.72
CA VAL A 19 10.76 18.34 -30.64
C VAL A 19 11.56 17.16 -31.20
N LEU A 20 12.44 17.45 -32.16
CA LEU A 20 13.20 16.47 -32.92
C LEU A 20 14.68 16.50 -32.54
N LEU A 21 15.29 15.30 -32.52
CA LEU A 21 16.68 15.01 -32.90
C LEU A 21 17.83 15.80 -32.25
N THR A 22 18.64 15.11 -31.44
CA THR A 22 20.09 14.98 -31.72
C THR A 22 20.73 13.81 -30.97
N SER A 23 21.27 12.85 -31.72
CA SER A 23 22.24 11.86 -31.24
C SER A 23 23.65 12.39 -31.43
N CYS A 24 24.58 12.13 -30.50
CA CYS A 24 26.00 12.12 -30.83
C CYS A 24 26.77 11.02 -30.07
N THR A 25 27.76 10.47 -30.76
CA THR A 25 28.54 9.25 -30.46
C THR A 25 29.73 9.49 -29.50
N PRO A 26 30.36 8.42 -28.98
CA PRO A 26 31.42 8.54 -27.97
C PRO A 26 32.80 8.90 -28.54
N GLU A 27 33.68 9.42 -27.69
CA GLU A 27 35.11 9.63 -27.97
C GLU A 27 35.97 9.16 -26.79
N LYS A 28 37.22 8.80 -27.09
CA LYS A 28 38.03 7.80 -26.38
C LYS A 28 38.96 8.32 -25.28
N ALA A 29 39.24 7.43 -24.33
CA ALA A 29 40.13 7.53 -23.17
C ALA A 29 41.47 8.29 -23.32
N ALA A 30 41.86 8.95 -22.22
CA ALA A 30 43.24 9.12 -21.80
C ALA A 30 43.33 9.10 -20.25
N GLU A 31 44.02 8.10 -19.70
CA GLU A 31 44.49 8.11 -18.31
C GLU A 31 45.85 8.85 -18.26
N PRO A 32 46.18 9.55 -17.17
CA PRO A 32 47.07 8.87 -16.22
C PRO A 32 46.80 9.17 -14.73
N THR A 33 46.77 8.10 -13.95
CA THR A 33 46.97 8.07 -12.48
C THR A 33 48.38 8.64 -12.14
N PRO A 34 48.53 9.59 -11.19
CA PRO A 34 48.73 9.18 -9.79
C PRO A 34 48.23 10.14 -8.69
N SER A 35 47.65 9.58 -7.62
CA SER A 35 48.18 9.71 -6.25
C SER A 35 47.30 8.91 -5.28
N PRO A 36 47.82 7.85 -4.62
CA PRO A 36 47.13 7.28 -3.47
C PRO A 36 47.27 8.23 -2.28
N SER A 37 46.22 9.02 -2.00
CA SER A 37 46.06 9.62 -0.68
C SER A 37 45.85 8.50 0.34
N ALA A 38 46.95 8.07 0.97
CA ALA A 38 46.90 7.24 2.15
C ALA A 38 46.26 8.06 3.28
N THR A 39 44.94 7.95 3.41
CA THR A 39 44.23 8.44 4.59
C THR A 39 44.62 7.56 5.76
N GLU A 40 45.46 8.13 6.63
CA GLU A 40 45.91 7.49 7.87
C GLU A 40 44.69 7.19 8.74
N SER A 41 44.36 5.91 8.90
CA SER A 41 43.20 5.48 9.69
C SER A 41 43.53 5.64 11.18
N PRO A 42 42.83 6.48 11.96
CA PRO A 42 43.03 6.54 13.39
C PRO A 42 42.59 5.20 13.98
N ALA A 43 43.54 4.49 14.61
CA ALA A 43 43.20 3.30 15.37
C ALA A 43 42.30 3.71 16.55
N LEU A 44 41.01 3.39 16.46
CA LEU A 44 40.08 3.53 17.58
C LEU A 44 40.59 2.66 18.74
N PRO A 45 40.59 3.16 19.98
CA PRO A 45 40.86 2.31 21.14
C PRO A 45 39.80 1.20 21.18
N PRO A 46 40.13 -0.02 21.65
CA PRO A 46 39.12 -1.04 21.89
C PRO A 46 38.19 -0.53 22.98
N THR A 47 36.98 -0.13 22.58
CA THR A 47 35.94 0.25 23.52
C THR A 47 35.29 -1.03 24.01
N ASP A 48 35.60 -1.43 25.25
CA ASP A 48 34.86 -2.49 25.95
C ASP A 48 33.43 -2.01 26.18
N HIS A 49 32.58 -2.26 25.18
CA HIS A 49 31.14 -2.07 25.27
C HIS A 49 30.50 -3.27 25.99
N GLU A 50 30.83 -3.43 27.27
CA GLU A 50 29.87 -4.01 28.21
C GLU A 50 28.70 -3.03 28.32
N HIS A 51 27.81 -3.04 27.32
CA HIS A 51 26.48 -2.48 27.49
C HIS A 51 25.80 -3.30 28.59
N PRO A 52 25.38 -2.69 29.71
CA PRO A 52 24.50 -3.39 30.61
C PRO A 52 23.23 -3.71 29.82
N VAL A 53 22.97 -5.00 29.63
CA VAL A 53 21.64 -5.48 29.29
C VAL A 53 20.78 -5.18 30.50
N ASP A 54 20.07 -4.07 30.44
CA ASP A 54 19.02 -3.75 31.39
C ASP A 54 17.95 -4.84 31.24
N ASP A 55 17.74 -5.65 32.30
CA ASP A 55 16.73 -6.72 32.37
C ASP A 55 15.30 -6.11 32.48
N ALA A 56 15.03 -5.10 31.66
CA ALA A 56 13.77 -4.39 31.59
C ALA A 56 12.72 -5.28 30.90
N GLU A 57 11.71 -5.68 31.67
CA GLU A 57 10.58 -6.46 31.16
C GLU A 57 9.82 -5.64 30.10
N ILE A 58 9.87 -6.09 28.84
CA ILE A 58 9.19 -5.44 27.73
C ILE A 58 7.68 -5.66 27.90
N PRO A 59 6.86 -4.61 28.05
CA PRO A 59 5.42 -4.77 28.20
C PRO A 59 4.81 -5.38 26.93
N ALA A 60 3.90 -6.34 27.11
CA ALA A 60 3.17 -6.95 26.00
C ALA A 60 2.34 -5.90 25.25
N VAL A 61 2.27 -6.03 23.92
CA VAL A 61 1.42 -5.18 23.07
C VAL A 61 -0.05 -5.49 23.38
N PRO A 62 -0.92 -4.50 23.64
CA PRO A 62 -2.34 -4.74 23.90
C PRO A 62 -3.05 -5.45 22.74
N GLU A 63 -3.78 -6.52 23.07
CA GLU A 63 -4.69 -7.20 22.15
C GLU A 63 -5.92 -6.35 21.83
N ALA A 64 -6.45 -6.47 20.61
CA ALA A 64 -7.65 -5.75 20.20
C ALA A 64 -8.89 -6.21 20.96
N GLY A 65 -9.61 -5.30 21.63
CA GLY A 65 -10.91 -5.59 22.24
C GLY A 65 -11.99 -5.97 21.22
N ALA A 66 -13.05 -6.68 21.67
CA ALA A 66 -14.07 -7.25 20.79
C ALA A 66 -14.70 -6.26 19.78
N GLN A 67 -15.09 -5.05 20.22
CA GLN A 67 -15.62 -4.03 19.30
C GLN A 67 -14.60 -3.64 18.22
N SER A 68 -13.32 -3.53 18.59
CA SER A 68 -12.25 -3.21 17.64
C SER A 68 -12.03 -4.33 16.62
N GLN A 69 -12.26 -5.58 17.01
CA GLN A 69 -12.26 -6.74 16.11
C GLN A 69 -13.47 -6.74 15.16
N ASP A 70 -14.67 -6.43 15.65
CA ASP A 70 -15.88 -6.31 14.84
C ASP A 70 -15.75 -5.18 13.80
N ASP A 71 -15.24 -4.01 14.21
CA ASP A 71 -14.97 -2.87 13.33
C ASP A 71 -13.94 -3.23 12.25
N ALA A 72 -12.93 -4.02 12.59
CA ALA A 72 -11.94 -4.53 11.65
C ALA A 72 -12.52 -5.56 10.66
N ILE A 73 -13.41 -6.46 11.10
CA ILE A 73 -14.12 -7.38 10.21
C ILE A 73 -14.99 -6.60 9.22
N ALA A 74 -15.66 -5.53 9.67
CA ALA A 74 -16.43 -4.64 8.79
C ALA A 74 -15.52 -3.92 7.78
N ALA A 75 -14.39 -3.36 8.22
CA ALA A 75 -13.41 -2.71 7.35
C ALA A 75 -12.81 -3.66 6.30
N ALA A 76 -12.37 -4.85 6.71
CA ALA A 76 -11.84 -5.87 5.80
C ALA A 76 -12.89 -6.37 4.79
N THR A 77 -14.13 -6.57 5.23
CA THR A 77 -15.24 -6.92 4.32
C THR A 77 -15.44 -5.82 3.28
N LYS A 78 -15.47 -4.55 3.72
CA LYS A 78 -15.65 -3.40 2.84
C LYS A 78 -14.51 -3.24 1.82
N VAL A 79 -13.27 -3.48 2.24
CA VAL A 79 -12.09 -3.54 1.37
C VAL A 79 -12.25 -4.65 0.33
N MET A 80 -12.62 -5.86 0.75
CA MET A 80 -12.76 -7.01 -0.15
C MET A 80 -13.87 -6.79 -1.20
N GLU A 81 -15.03 -6.27 -0.81
CA GLU A 81 -16.15 -5.90 -1.70
C GLU A 81 -15.80 -4.79 -2.71
N THR A 82 -14.76 -4.00 -2.42
CA THR A 82 -14.32 -2.90 -3.28
C THR A 82 -13.21 -3.36 -4.23
N PHE A 83 -12.29 -4.19 -3.72
CA PHE A 83 -11.25 -4.85 -4.49
C PHE A 83 -11.83 -5.82 -5.54
N ALA A 84 -12.84 -6.63 -5.15
CA ALA A 84 -13.51 -7.63 -5.99
C ALA A 84 -14.47 -7.04 -7.04
N ARG A 85 -14.00 -6.04 -7.82
CA ARG A 85 -14.78 -5.34 -8.85
C ARG A 85 -14.04 -5.26 -10.19
N PRO A 86 -13.66 -6.40 -10.80
CA PRO A 86 -12.89 -6.44 -12.05
C PRO A 86 -13.60 -5.81 -13.26
N GLN A 87 -14.89 -5.52 -13.15
CA GLN A 87 -15.70 -4.84 -14.17
C GLN A 87 -15.61 -3.30 -14.15
N LEU A 88 -14.93 -2.70 -13.17
CA LEU A 88 -14.72 -1.25 -13.13
C LEU A 88 -13.50 -0.85 -13.97
N SER A 89 -13.49 0.39 -14.47
CA SER A 89 -12.28 1.00 -15.01
C SER A 89 -11.31 1.37 -13.89
N ASP A 90 -10.01 1.36 -14.19
CA ASP A 90 -8.89 1.64 -13.30
C ASP A 90 -9.15 2.88 -12.42
N ASP A 91 -9.47 4.03 -13.03
CA ASP A 91 -9.78 5.28 -12.31
C ASP A 91 -10.94 5.15 -11.31
N ASN A 92 -11.97 4.37 -11.64
CA ASN A 92 -13.16 4.21 -10.81
C ASN A 92 -12.92 3.23 -9.66
N TRP A 93 -12.22 2.12 -9.95
CA TRP A 93 -11.76 1.17 -8.95
C TRP A 93 -10.81 1.86 -7.96
N TRP A 94 -9.83 2.62 -8.46
CA TRP A 94 -8.85 3.32 -7.66
C TRP A 94 -9.48 4.40 -6.77
N ARG A 95 -10.39 5.21 -7.32
CA ARG A 95 -11.17 6.20 -6.57
C ARG A 95 -12.01 5.58 -5.44
N ASP A 96 -12.54 4.37 -5.63
CA ASP A 96 -13.28 3.64 -4.59
C ASP A 96 -12.34 2.97 -3.56
N MET A 97 -11.17 2.47 -3.98
CA MET A 97 -10.19 1.77 -3.14
C MET A 97 -9.36 2.69 -2.26
N LEU A 98 -8.85 3.80 -2.80
CA LEU A 98 -7.87 4.68 -2.14
C LEU A 98 -8.30 5.14 -0.72
N PRO A 99 -9.57 5.49 -0.44
CA PRO A 99 -10.01 5.86 0.92
C PRO A 99 -9.99 4.72 1.95
N LEU A 100 -9.84 3.47 1.51
CA LEU A 100 -9.84 2.26 2.35
C LEU A 100 -8.42 1.74 2.63
N LEU A 101 -7.39 2.37 2.06
CA LEU A 101 -6.00 1.92 2.12
C LEU A 101 -5.18 2.77 3.09
N SER A 102 -4.21 2.14 3.78
CA SER A 102 -3.16 2.87 4.48
C SER A 102 -2.22 3.54 3.44
N GLN A 103 -1.30 4.43 3.83
CA GLN A 103 -0.33 4.99 2.87
C GLN A 103 0.51 3.90 2.20
N GLN A 104 0.88 2.86 2.95
CA GLN A 104 1.61 1.71 2.44
C GLN A 104 0.74 0.82 1.55
N GLY A 105 -0.56 0.68 1.86
CA GLY A 105 -1.53 0.02 0.98
C GLY A 105 -1.74 0.79 -0.33
N ALA A 106 -1.89 2.10 -0.28
CA ALA A 106 -2.05 2.94 -1.46
C ALA A 106 -0.84 2.77 -2.40
N HIS A 107 0.39 2.88 -1.89
CA HIS A 107 1.58 2.64 -2.69
C HIS A 107 1.67 1.20 -3.26
N ALA A 108 1.10 0.20 -2.57
CA ALA A 108 1.12 -1.19 -3.02
C ALA A 108 0.05 -1.54 -4.08
N TYR A 109 -1.01 -0.73 -4.21
CA TYR A 109 -2.15 -0.98 -5.12
C TYR A 109 -2.34 0.09 -6.21
N GLU A 110 -1.58 1.19 -6.17
CA GLU A 110 -1.54 2.18 -7.24
C GLU A 110 -1.19 1.52 -8.59
N GLY A 111 -1.94 1.83 -9.64
CA GLY A 111 -1.74 1.25 -10.97
C GLY A 111 -2.16 -0.22 -11.13
N THR A 112 -2.93 -0.78 -10.18
CA THR A 112 -3.55 -2.11 -10.35
C THR A 112 -4.57 -2.07 -11.49
N ASP A 113 -4.40 -2.95 -12.49
CA ASP A 113 -5.45 -3.28 -13.46
C ASP A 113 -6.53 -4.14 -12.77
N PRO A 114 -7.75 -3.62 -12.57
CA PRO A 114 -8.79 -4.36 -11.87
C PRO A 114 -9.27 -5.58 -12.66
N THR A 115 -9.15 -5.59 -14.00
CA THR A 115 -9.64 -6.69 -14.84
C THR A 115 -8.87 -8.01 -14.61
N LEU A 116 -7.68 -7.92 -14.01
CA LEU A 116 -6.85 -9.06 -13.63
C LEU A 116 -7.17 -9.62 -12.23
N ILE A 117 -8.10 -9.00 -11.47
CA ILE A 117 -8.50 -9.47 -10.15
C ILE A 117 -9.41 -10.71 -10.30
N PRO A 118 -9.04 -11.88 -9.77
CA PRO A 118 -9.79 -13.13 -10.00
C PRO A 118 -11.01 -13.29 -9.08
N VAL A 119 -11.22 -12.36 -8.14
CA VAL A 119 -12.32 -12.36 -7.16
C VAL A 119 -13.45 -11.46 -7.65
N THR A 120 -14.70 -11.92 -7.55
CA THR A 120 -15.88 -11.11 -7.89
C THR A 120 -16.85 -10.91 -6.73
N GLN A 121 -16.77 -11.70 -5.65
CA GLN A 121 -17.67 -11.58 -4.52
C GLN A 121 -17.10 -12.11 -3.18
N VAL A 122 -17.50 -11.48 -2.09
CA VAL A 122 -17.39 -12.06 -0.74
C VAL A 122 -18.45 -13.16 -0.58
N THR A 123 -18.08 -14.30 0.02
CA THR A 123 -18.96 -15.48 0.14
C THR A 123 -19.34 -15.84 1.58
N GLY A 124 -18.81 -15.12 2.57
CA GLY A 124 -19.15 -15.34 3.98
C GLY A 124 -18.53 -14.31 4.91
N ALA A 125 -18.81 -14.44 6.21
CA ALA A 125 -18.26 -13.54 7.23
C ALA A 125 -16.73 -13.66 7.36
N GLY A 126 -16.09 -12.53 7.64
CA GLY A 126 -14.68 -12.49 8.01
C GLY A 126 -14.41 -13.13 9.37
N LYS A 127 -13.17 -13.55 9.60
CA LYS A 127 -12.66 -13.95 10.92
C LYS A 127 -11.30 -13.33 11.19
N ILE A 128 -11.08 -12.89 12.43
CA ILE A 128 -9.75 -12.52 12.92
C ILE A 128 -8.84 -13.75 12.90
N LEU A 129 -7.55 -13.54 12.62
CA LEU A 129 -6.49 -14.52 12.83
C LEU A 129 -5.67 -14.16 14.08
N GLU A 130 -5.06 -15.18 14.70
CA GLU A 130 -4.16 -15.04 15.84
C GLU A 130 -3.06 -13.99 15.62
N GLY A 131 -2.60 -13.34 16.70
CA GLY A 131 -1.62 -12.25 16.65
C GLY A 131 -2.22 -10.85 16.50
N SER A 132 -3.50 -10.71 16.87
CA SER A 132 -4.26 -9.44 16.90
C SER A 132 -3.74 -8.45 17.93
N THR A 133 -3.58 -7.18 17.55
CA THR A 133 -3.24 -6.06 18.46
C THR A 133 -4.16 -4.86 18.23
N GLU A 134 -4.21 -3.92 19.16
CA GLU A 134 -5.02 -2.68 19.04
C GLU A 134 -4.67 -1.80 17.82
N VAL A 135 -3.56 -2.04 17.11
CA VAL A 135 -3.11 -1.24 15.94
C VAL A 135 -2.82 -2.07 14.67
N LEU A 136 -2.83 -3.39 14.76
CA LEU A 136 -2.60 -4.33 13.66
C LEU A 136 -3.53 -5.55 13.80
N LEU A 137 -4.32 -5.83 12.76
CA LEU A 137 -5.18 -7.00 12.66
C LEU A 137 -5.02 -7.70 11.31
N ILE A 138 -5.23 -9.02 11.29
CA ILE A 138 -5.36 -9.78 10.04
C ILE A 138 -6.73 -10.44 10.02
N VAL A 139 -7.53 -10.13 9.01
CA VAL A 139 -8.87 -10.68 8.82
C VAL A 139 -8.87 -11.61 7.60
N ARG A 140 -9.35 -12.84 7.76
CA ARG A 140 -9.57 -13.76 6.64
C ARG A 140 -11.00 -13.66 6.12
N ILE A 141 -11.17 -13.13 4.91
CA ILE A 141 -12.46 -13.00 4.21
C ILE A 141 -12.63 -14.18 3.21
N PRO A 142 -13.72 -14.97 3.30
CA PRO A 142 -14.09 -15.93 2.25
C PRO A 142 -14.54 -15.23 0.96
N THR A 143 -14.07 -15.70 -0.20
CA THR A 143 -14.48 -15.17 -1.52
C THR A 143 -14.87 -16.30 -2.48
N ASP A 144 -15.30 -15.98 -3.70
CA ASP A 144 -15.52 -16.93 -4.79
C ASP A 144 -14.23 -17.53 -5.38
N ASN A 145 -13.08 -16.88 -5.17
CA ASN A 145 -11.75 -17.36 -5.58
C ASN A 145 -10.89 -17.75 -4.37
N GLY A 146 -11.50 -18.44 -3.40
CA GLY A 146 -10.84 -18.86 -2.16
C GLY A 146 -10.74 -17.75 -1.10
N PRO A 147 -10.20 -18.04 0.10
CA PRO A 147 -10.08 -17.06 1.16
C PRO A 147 -8.92 -16.08 0.92
N TYR A 148 -9.14 -14.81 1.25
CA TYR A 148 -8.11 -13.77 1.27
C TYR A 148 -7.80 -13.35 2.71
N ASN A 149 -6.53 -13.11 3.02
CA ASN A 149 -6.09 -12.45 4.26
C ASN A 149 -5.91 -10.96 3.97
N ILE A 150 -6.52 -10.11 4.80
CA ILE A 150 -6.40 -8.66 4.74
C ILE A 150 -5.70 -8.17 6.01
N THR A 151 -4.53 -7.56 5.84
CA THR A 151 -3.80 -6.89 6.92
C THR A 151 -4.34 -5.47 7.04
N LEU A 152 -4.88 -5.15 8.21
CA LEU A 152 -5.40 -3.84 8.58
C LEU A 152 -4.46 -3.18 9.58
N THR A 153 -4.17 -1.90 9.37
CA THR A 153 -3.40 -1.06 10.30
C THR A 153 -4.15 0.22 10.63
N ARG A 154 -3.88 0.77 11.82
CA ARG A 154 -4.30 2.12 12.25
C ARG A 154 -3.25 2.72 13.21
N PRO A 155 -3.05 4.04 13.23
CA PRO A 155 -2.04 4.66 14.09
C PRO A 155 -2.41 4.64 15.58
N ASP A 156 -3.69 4.61 15.92
CA ASP A 156 -4.22 4.67 17.29
C ASP A 156 -5.66 4.12 17.34
N THR A 157 -6.20 3.93 18.56
CA THR A 157 -7.51 3.31 18.78
C THR A 157 -8.73 4.14 18.36
N SER A 158 -8.56 5.45 18.13
CA SER A 158 -9.62 6.35 17.62
C SER A 158 -9.61 6.48 16.09
N SER A 159 -8.56 5.99 15.43
CA SER A 159 -8.42 6.00 13.98
C SER A 159 -9.14 4.80 13.32
N PRO A 160 -9.64 4.96 12.08
CA PRO A 160 -10.26 3.86 11.35
C PRO A 160 -9.22 2.80 10.95
N TRP A 161 -9.67 1.55 10.85
CA TRP A 161 -8.90 0.47 10.25
C TRP A 161 -8.76 0.68 8.73
N LEU A 162 -7.52 0.69 8.23
CA LEU A 162 -7.21 0.82 6.81
C LEU A 162 -6.42 -0.38 6.33
N ALA A 163 -6.66 -0.83 5.09
CA ALA A 163 -5.95 -1.98 4.53
C ALA A 163 -4.54 -1.61 4.07
N GLU A 164 -3.58 -2.38 4.54
CA GLU A 164 -2.18 -2.31 4.12
C GLU A 164 -1.88 -3.38 3.06
N ARG A 165 -2.40 -4.60 3.26
CA ARG A 165 -2.22 -5.72 2.31
C ARG A 165 -3.50 -6.53 2.16
N ILE A 166 -3.72 -7.01 0.94
CA ILE A 166 -4.80 -7.90 0.50
C ILE A 166 -4.12 -9.04 -0.27
N ARG A 167 -4.21 -10.28 0.22
CA ARG A 167 -3.48 -11.43 -0.33
C ARG A 167 -4.35 -12.69 -0.33
N PRO A 168 -4.26 -13.58 -1.33
CA PRO A 168 -4.78 -14.94 -1.21
C PRO A 168 -4.21 -15.61 0.04
N ALA A 169 -4.99 -16.39 0.77
CA ALA A 169 -4.53 -17.02 2.01
C ALA A 169 -3.62 -18.24 1.78
N GLU A 170 -3.50 -18.71 0.53
CA GLU A 170 -2.71 -19.88 0.12
C GLU A 170 -1.46 -19.51 -0.73
N GLY A 171 -0.99 -18.24 -0.70
CA GLY A 171 0.10 -17.74 -1.57
C GLY A 171 1.06 -16.71 -1.01
#